data_AF-V9IDH7-F1
#
_entry.id   AF-V9IDH7-F1
#
_cell.length_a   1.000
_cell.length_b   1.000
_cell.length_c   1.000
_cell.angle_alpha   90.00
_cell.angle_beta   90.00
_cell.angle_gamma   90.00
#
_symmetry.space_group_name_H-M   'P 1'
#
loop_
_entity.id
_entity.type
_entity.pdbx_description
1 polymer ?
#
loop_
_entity_poly.entity_id
_entity_poly.type
_entity_poly.pdbx_seq_one_letter_code
_entity_poly.pdbx_strand_id
1 'polypeptide(L)'
;MFCGYSDPTVVPAVDNSEQLNSNCQIGQRDSLVFKFDHTNDFTVPITEEFIEHCAEGALSIEVWGHRSAGFSRSKPGWEVEQQLAKARSLADRWSELTRKIELWVEIQELNEQGEYSPVDVVVKQDTWTGGIYQLRQGQQRRIQVRVKPVQNSGTLPIICQSILNIAVGSVSVRNRLQIPLDSYQDEDLSILREKWSEALMRRRQYLDQQIQKLINKQDKTEQDIEREQSLVDQWVSLTEERNAVLVPAAGSGIPGAPADWNPPAGMEPHIPVLFLDLNADDLSTHQSGEEVSVTGVNSILPKEHGNKFYNLPIIRHIEKDVCAIAAWDSSIHDNKHLNKVTDANERVFLILKTTIRLSHPAPMDLVLRKRLALNIYKRQSITDRIFKRIVRTDCLTQTGVTYEVVSNIPKASEELEDRESLAQIAASGEDNSLCDGETYIGKFNDYLAEYL
;
A
#
# COMPACT_ATOMS: atom_id res chain seq x y z
N MET A 1 -1.67 -5.53 32.41
CA MET A 1 -0.53 -4.68 32.83
C MET A 1 0.73 -5.56 32.89
N PHE A 2 1.51 -5.58 31.80
CA PHE A 2 2.49 -6.66 31.53
C PHE A 2 3.83 -6.53 32.28
N CYS A 3 4.13 -5.38 32.87
CA CYS A 3 5.45 -5.13 33.49
C CYS A 3 5.40 -4.90 35.00
N GLY A 4 4.25 -5.05 35.68
CA GLY A 4 4.14 -4.88 37.13
C GLY A 4 4.38 -3.45 37.66
N TYR A 5 4.59 -2.46 36.78
CA TYR A 5 4.66 -1.05 37.12
C TYR A 5 3.27 -0.44 36.92
N SER A 6 2.56 -0.15 38.02
CA SER A 6 1.25 0.51 38.00
C SER A 6 1.34 2.01 37.80
N ASP A 7 2.53 2.59 38.03
CA ASP A 7 2.69 4.03 38.18
C ASP A 7 3.56 4.58 37.05
N PRO A 8 3.19 5.74 36.46
CA PRO A 8 3.97 6.38 35.40
C PRO A 8 5.36 6.80 35.90
N THR A 9 6.39 6.50 35.11
CA THR A 9 7.76 6.98 35.39
C THR A 9 7.89 8.43 34.94
N VAL A 10 8.05 9.35 35.89
CA VAL A 10 8.25 10.77 35.60
C VAL A 10 9.73 11.04 35.30
N VAL A 11 10.04 11.50 34.10
CA VAL A 11 11.40 11.84 33.67
C VAL A 11 11.62 13.35 33.78
N PRO A 12 12.41 13.84 34.74
CA PRO A 12 12.73 15.27 34.83
C PRO A 12 13.67 15.67 33.68
N ALA A 13 13.49 16.88 33.15
CA ALA A 13 14.45 17.46 32.21
C ALA A 13 15.77 17.79 32.93
N VAL A 14 16.88 17.66 32.23
CA VAL A 14 18.19 18.11 32.71
C VAL A 14 18.17 19.64 32.74
N ASP A 15 18.30 20.21 33.93
CA ASP A 15 18.24 21.64 34.17
C ASP A 15 19.48 22.33 33.57
N ASN A 16 19.34 22.95 32.38
CA ASN A 16 20.42 23.75 31.77
C ASN A 16 20.38 25.22 32.22
N SER A 17 19.70 25.53 33.33
CA SER A 17 19.53 26.91 33.80
C SER A 17 20.81 27.58 34.33
N GLU A 18 21.91 26.83 34.52
CA GLU A 18 23.20 27.41 34.97
C GLU A 18 24.16 27.84 33.84
N GLN A 19 23.81 27.68 32.55
CA GLN A 19 24.66 28.14 31.43
C GLN A 19 24.07 29.25 30.56
N LEU A 20 23.02 29.92 31.02
CA LEU A 20 22.56 31.17 30.40
C LEU A 20 23.53 32.30 30.76
N ASN A 21 24.59 32.41 29.96
CA ASN A 21 25.51 33.54 29.96
C ASN A 21 24.74 34.87 29.97
N SER A 22 25.16 35.76 30.88
CA SER A 22 24.61 37.08 31.16
C SER A 22 24.84 38.12 30.05
N ASN A 23 24.68 37.74 28.76
CA ASN A 23 24.96 38.62 27.62
C ASN A 23 24.06 38.42 26.37
N CYS A 24 22.80 37.98 26.51
CA CYS A 24 21.86 37.97 25.37
C CYS A 24 20.99 39.24 25.31
N GLN A 25 21.13 39.96 24.20
CA GLN A 25 20.35 41.14 23.84
C GLN A 25 18.85 40.83 23.75
N ILE A 26 18.04 41.84 24.07
CA ILE A 26 16.58 41.86 23.98
C ILE A 26 16.15 41.50 22.54
N GLY A 27 15.71 40.26 22.32
CA GLY A 27 15.17 39.86 21.00
C GLY A 27 15.11 38.36 20.68
N GLN A 28 15.86 37.48 21.35
CA GLN A 28 15.78 36.04 21.14
C GLN A 28 15.42 35.33 22.45
N ARG A 29 14.14 34.95 22.60
CA ARG A 29 13.79 33.88 23.55
C ARG A 29 14.11 32.57 22.86
N ASP A 30 15.21 31.97 23.32
CA ASP A 30 15.72 30.69 22.89
C ASP A 30 14.63 29.61 22.92
N SER A 31 14.69 28.73 21.93
CA SER A 31 13.94 27.48 21.89
C SER A 31 14.19 26.73 23.20
N LEU A 32 13.13 26.42 23.97
CA LEU A 32 13.23 25.56 25.15
C LEU A 32 13.46 24.12 24.66
N VAL A 33 14.71 23.80 24.35
CA VAL A 33 15.14 22.43 24.05
C VAL A 33 15.31 21.72 25.38
N PHE A 34 14.36 20.85 25.71
CA PHE A 34 14.47 19.97 26.87
C PHE A 34 15.39 18.81 26.50
N LYS A 35 16.49 18.67 27.24
CA LYS A 35 17.34 17.48 27.18
C LYS A 35 16.94 16.58 28.34
N PHE A 36 16.72 15.31 28.02
CA PHE A 36 16.49 14.27 29.00
C PHE A 36 17.70 13.34 28.94
N ASP A 37 18.28 13.05 30.10
CA ASP A 37 19.32 12.03 30.24
C ASP A 37 18.81 11.02 31.26
N HIS A 38 17.98 10.10 30.75
CA HIS A 38 17.32 9.09 31.56
C HIS A 38 17.38 7.76 30.85
N THR A 39 17.94 6.77 31.52
CA THR A 39 17.94 5.37 31.10
C THR A 39 17.35 4.57 32.25
N ASN A 40 16.36 3.73 31.95
CA ASN A 40 15.78 2.82 32.93
C ASN A 40 15.66 1.44 32.30
N ASP A 41 16.16 0.43 33.03
CA ASP A 41 16.16 -0.95 32.59
C ASP A 41 14.96 -1.67 33.22
N PHE A 42 14.07 -2.20 32.38
CA PHE A 42 12.91 -2.95 32.83
C PHE A 42 13.21 -4.44 32.79
N THR A 43 13.04 -5.13 33.92
CA THR A 43 13.15 -6.60 33.97
C THR A 43 11.76 -7.19 33.80
N VAL A 44 11.54 -7.84 32.66
CA VAL A 44 10.26 -8.50 32.35
C VAL A 44 10.39 -10.00 32.60
N PRO A 45 9.48 -10.61 33.39
CA PRO A 45 9.47 -12.07 33.54
C PRO A 45 9.09 -12.72 32.20
N ILE A 46 9.94 -13.62 31.73
CA ILE A 46 9.67 -14.38 30.50
C ILE A 46 8.68 -15.50 30.83
N THR A 47 7.39 -15.22 30.66
CA THR A 47 6.30 -16.20 30.75
C THR A 47 5.92 -16.70 29.36
N GLU A 48 5.22 -17.84 29.27
CA GLU A 48 4.68 -18.32 27.98
C GLU A 48 3.73 -17.29 27.34
N GLU A 49 2.88 -16.64 28.14
CA GLU A 49 2.00 -15.54 27.69
C GLU A 49 2.78 -14.34 27.11
N PHE A 50 3.91 -13.97 27.72
CA PHE A 50 4.74 -12.87 27.20
C PHE A 50 5.43 -13.25 25.89
N ILE A 51 5.90 -14.50 25.77
CA ILE A 51 6.49 -15.01 24.52
C ILE A 51 5.44 -15.03 23.40
N GLU A 52 4.22 -15.49 23.69
CA GLU A 52 3.10 -15.53 22.74
C GLU A 52 2.72 -14.11 22.29
N HIS A 53 2.60 -13.16 23.22
CA HIS A 53 2.32 -11.76 22.91
C HIS A 53 3.43 -11.09 22.09
N CYS A 54 4.71 -11.37 22.36
CA CYS A 54 5.82 -10.86 21.53
C CYS A 54 5.93 -11.54 20.16
N ALA A 55 5.36 -12.74 19.99
CA ALA A 55 5.35 -13.44 18.71
C ALA A 55 4.25 -12.93 17.77
N GLU A 56 3.13 -12.46 18.33
CA GLU A 56 1.92 -12.08 17.57
C GLU A 56 1.56 -10.59 17.66
N GLY A 57 2.13 -9.83 18.61
CA GLY A 57 1.80 -8.43 18.90
C GLY A 57 2.98 -7.46 18.92
N ALA A 58 2.70 -6.19 19.23
CA ALA A 58 3.69 -5.13 19.41
C ALA A 58 3.58 -4.52 20.82
N LEU A 59 4.72 -4.22 21.44
CA LEU A 59 4.76 -3.53 22.73
C LEU A 59 4.60 -2.02 22.52
N SER A 60 3.50 -1.44 23.02
CA SER A 60 3.28 0.01 23.01
C SER A 60 3.98 0.68 24.20
N ILE A 61 4.65 1.80 23.95
CA ILE A 61 5.27 2.66 24.96
C ILE A 61 4.70 4.06 24.79
N GLU A 62 3.99 4.54 25.80
CA GLU A 62 3.38 5.86 25.77
C GLU A 62 4.22 6.86 26.56
N VAL A 63 4.47 8.02 25.95
CA VAL A 63 5.26 9.10 26.56
C VAL A 63 4.39 10.34 26.69
N TRP A 64 4.16 10.78 27.92
CA TRP A 64 3.32 11.93 28.26
C TRP A 64 4.17 13.15 28.64
N GLY A 65 3.76 14.36 28.23
CA GLY A 65 4.46 15.61 28.54
C GLY A 65 3.52 16.73 28.99
N HIS A 66 4.03 17.68 29.79
CA HIS A 66 3.26 18.87 30.18
C HIS A 66 3.12 19.85 29.00
N ARG A 67 1.91 20.36 28.78
CA ARG A 67 1.68 21.45 27.82
C ARG A 67 2.37 22.71 28.30
N SER A 68 3.44 23.10 27.63
CA SER A 68 4.01 24.44 27.80
C SER A 68 3.31 25.40 26.84
N ALA A 69 2.91 26.58 27.33
CA ALA A 69 2.29 27.67 26.54
C ALA A 69 3.15 28.18 25.35
N GLY A 70 4.34 27.61 25.13
CA GLY A 70 5.22 27.86 24.00
C GLY A 70 4.92 27.02 22.75
N PHE A 71 4.10 25.96 22.83
CA PHE A 71 3.71 25.17 21.64
C PHE A 71 2.63 25.84 20.79
N SER A 72 1.86 26.78 21.35
CA SER A 72 0.71 27.41 20.69
C SER A 72 0.99 28.81 20.12
N ARG A 73 2.23 29.34 20.26
CA ARG A 73 2.59 30.63 19.64
C ARG A 73 3.28 30.39 18.31
N SER A 74 2.47 30.41 17.25
CA SER A 74 2.89 30.40 15.84
C SER A 74 4.00 31.42 15.57
N LYS A 75 5.24 30.95 15.53
CA LYS A 75 6.36 31.70 14.92
C LYS A 75 6.19 31.68 13.39
N PRO A 76 6.57 32.74 12.67
CA PRO A 76 6.60 32.72 11.20
C PRO A 76 7.54 31.58 10.73
N GLY A 77 7.01 30.64 9.94
CA GLY A 77 7.73 29.45 9.44
C GLY A 77 7.30 28.12 10.07
N TRP A 78 6.60 28.14 11.22
CA TRP A 78 6.13 26.93 11.90
C TRP A 78 4.92 26.28 11.20
N GLU A 79 4.13 27.07 10.45
CA GLU A 79 2.99 26.58 9.66
C GLU A 79 3.41 25.52 8.64
N VAL A 80 4.54 25.73 7.97
CA VAL A 80 5.08 24.78 6.97
C VAL A 80 5.57 23.51 7.65
N GLU A 81 6.23 23.63 8.81
CA GLU A 81 6.73 22.48 9.57
C GLU A 81 5.58 21.64 10.16
N GLN A 82 4.50 22.28 10.60
CA GLN A 82 3.30 21.62 11.08
C GLN A 82 2.55 20.91 9.94
N GLN A 83 2.43 21.52 8.76
CA GLN A 83 1.89 20.86 7.56
C GLN A 83 2.73 19.65 7.14
N LEU A 84 4.06 19.77 7.17
CA LEU A 84 4.96 18.66 6.88
C LEU A 84 4.85 17.53 7.91
N ALA A 85 4.67 17.84 9.19
CA ALA A 85 4.45 16.84 10.25
C ALA A 85 3.12 16.10 10.05
N LYS A 86 2.04 16.81 9.70
CA LYS A 86 0.74 16.20 9.37
C LYS A 86 0.81 15.32 8.13
N ALA A 87 1.47 15.78 7.08
CA ALA A 87 1.68 14.98 5.86
C ALA A 87 2.49 13.71 6.14
N ARG A 88 3.53 13.79 6.99
CA ARG A 88 4.29 12.62 7.46
C ARG A 88 3.41 11.66 8.25
N SER A 89 2.63 12.17 9.20
CA SER A 89 1.69 11.34 9.97
C SER A 89 0.66 10.62 9.09
N LEU A 90 0.17 11.27 8.03
CA LEU A 90 -0.71 10.61 7.06
C LEU A 90 0.04 9.52 6.28
N ALA A 91 1.25 9.79 5.81
CA ALA A 91 2.08 8.80 5.11
C ALA A 91 2.44 7.61 6.00
N ASP A 92 2.74 7.83 7.28
CA ASP A 92 3.05 6.80 8.27
C ASP A 92 1.81 5.90 8.50
N ARG A 93 0.62 6.51 8.67
CA ARG A 93 -0.66 5.76 8.76
C ARG A 93 -0.91 4.90 7.52
N TRP A 94 -0.62 5.40 6.32
CA TRP A 94 -0.74 4.58 5.11
C TRP A 94 0.33 3.49 5.03
N SER A 95 1.56 3.76 5.47
CA SER A 95 2.64 2.77 5.54
C SER A 95 2.25 1.58 6.42
N GLU A 96 1.44 1.81 7.48
CA GLU A 96 0.92 0.73 8.33
C GLU A 96 -0.04 -0.21 7.60
N LEU A 97 -0.84 0.35 6.69
CA LEU A 97 -1.92 -0.35 5.99
C LEU A 97 -1.54 -0.83 4.59
N THR A 98 -0.28 -0.65 4.19
CA THR A 98 0.19 -1.00 2.85
C THR A 98 1.35 -1.97 2.87
N ARG A 99 1.45 -2.75 1.79
CA ARG A 99 2.61 -3.57 1.47
C ARG A 99 2.67 -3.81 -0.03
N LYS A 100 3.86 -3.70 -0.63
CA LYS A 100 4.02 -4.02 -2.05
C LYS A 100 4.27 -5.50 -2.28
N ILE A 101 3.73 -6.03 -3.38
CA ILE A 101 4.02 -7.37 -3.89
C ILE A 101 4.45 -7.29 -5.36
N GLU A 102 5.32 -8.16 -5.81
CA GLU A 102 5.77 -8.24 -7.19
C GLU A 102 5.29 -9.52 -7.86
N LEU A 103 4.64 -9.38 -9.01
CA LEU A 103 4.31 -10.49 -9.91
C LEU A 103 5.34 -10.55 -11.03
N TRP A 104 6.17 -11.58 -11.03
CA TRP A 104 7.16 -11.87 -12.06
C TRP A 104 6.70 -12.98 -13.00
N VAL A 105 6.96 -12.80 -14.29
CA VAL A 105 6.59 -13.74 -15.35
C VAL A 105 7.80 -14.05 -16.21
N GLU A 106 8.01 -15.33 -16.49
CA GLU A 106 9.01 -15.82 -17.43
C GLU A 106 8.34 -16.78 -18.42
N ILE A 107 8.69 -16.66 -19.70
CA ILE A 107 8.27 -17.62 -20.72
C ILE A 107 9.48 -18.48 -21.07
N GLN A 108 9.28 -19.79 -21.09
CA GLN A 108 10.33 -20.76 -21.41
C GLN A 108 9.94 -21.51 -22.70
N GLU A 109 10.92 -21.79 -23.55
CA GLU A 109 10.77 -22.57 -24.78
C GLU A 109 11.60 -23.85 -24.71
N LEU A 110 11.05 -24.94 -25.26
CA LEU A 110 11.79 -26.18 -25.44
C LEU A 110 12.92 -25.97 -26.45
N ASN A 111 14.17 -26.21 -26.02
CA ASN A 111 15.35 -26.06 -26.84
C ASN A 111 15.73 -27.39 -27.54
N GLU A 112 16.82 -27.38 -28.31
CA GLU A 112 17.27 -28.56 -29.06
C GLU A 112 17.90 -29.65 -28.20
N GLN A 113 18.23 -29.31 -26.95
CA GLN A 113 18.70 -30.24 -25.92
C GLN A 113 17.53 -30.94 -25.23
N GLY A 114 16.28 -30.60 -25.57
CA GLY A 114 15.08 -31.16 -24.93
C GLY A 114 14.77 -30.54 -23.57
N GLU A 115 15.35 -29.38 -23.26
CA GLU A 115 15.14 -28.66 -22.00
C GLU A 115 14.35 -27.38 -22.23
N TYR A 116 13.53 -26.99 -21.25
CA TYR A 116 12.86 -25.69 -21.29
C TYR A 116 13.84 -24.62 -20.78
N SER A 117 14.13 -23.64 -21.61
CA SER A 117 15.00 -22.51 -21.28
C SER A 117 14.26 -21.18 -21.39
N PRO A 118 14.53 -20.19 -20.51
CA PRO A 118 13.92 -18.87 -20.60
C PRO A 118 14.18 -18.19 -21.95
N VAL A 119 13.20 -17.43 -22.43
CA VAL A 119 13.33 -16.64 -23.66
C VAL A 119 13.90 -15.24 -23.36
N ASP A 120 14.62 -14.67 -24.32
CA ASP A 120 15.14 -13.32 -24.20
C ASP A 120 13.99 -12.29 -24.17
N VAL A 121 14.15 -11.27 -23.34
CA VAL A 121 13.28 -10.10 -23.22
C VAL A 121 14.05 -8.87 -23.69
N VAL A 122 13.52 -8.20 -24.71
CA VAL A 122 14.09 -6.96 -25.23
C VAL A 122 13.36 -5.77 -24.62
N VAL A 123 14.11 -4.90 -23.95
CA VAL A 123 13.60 -3.62 -23.43
C VAL A 123 13.70 -2.56 -24.51
N LYS A 124 12.63 -1.79 -24.70
CA LYS A 124 12.59 -0.62 -25.59
C LYS A 124 11.84 0.51 -24.90
N GLN A 125 12.22 1.75 -25.21
CA GLN A 125 11.59 2.95 -24.63
C GLN A 125 10.08 3.06 -24.94
N ASP A 126 9.61 2.46 -26.03
CA ASP A 126 8.20 2.44 -26.45
C ASP A 126 7.36 1.33 -25.78
N THR A 127 7.85 0.71 -24.71
CA THR A 127 7.24 -0.48 -24.09
C THR A 127 6.97 -0.25 -22.62
N TRP A 128 5.71 -0.42 -22.21
CA TRP A 128 5.28 -0.26 -20.81
C TRP A 128 5.00 -1.58 -20.10
N THR A 129 5.27 -2.73 -20.72
CA THR A 129 5.11 -4.08 -20.13
C THR A 129 6.38 -4.61 -19.43
N GLY A 130 7.38 -3.75 -19.23
CA GLY A 130 8.71 -4.10 -18.72
C GLY A 130 9.67 -4.66 -19.79
N GLY A 131 9.13 -5.22 -20.88
CA GLY A 131 9.91 -5.69 -22.03
C GLY A 131 9.09 -6.54 -23.00
N ILE A 132 9.74 -7.00 -24.07
CA ILE A 132 9.13 -7.78 -25.15
C ILE A 132 9.78 -9.17 -25.23
N TYR A 133 9.02 -10.22 -24.95
CA TYR A 133 9.48 -11.60 -25.07
C TYR A 133 9.73 -11.98 -26.54
N GLN A 134 10.90 -12.57 -26.81
CA GLN A 134 11.31 -13.01 -28.14
C GLN A 134 11.02 -14.51 -28.29
N LEU A 135 9.89 -14.84 -28.91
CA LEU A 135 9.41 -16.22 -29.06
C LEU A 135 9.77 -16.79 -30.43
N ARG A 136 10.19 -18.05 -30.46
CA ARG A 136 10.38 -18.79 -31.72
C ARG A 136 9.04 -19.35 -32.17
N GLN A 137 8.76 -19.20 -33.46
CA GLN A 137 7.57 -19.80 -34.06
C GLN A 137 7.62 -21.34 -33.94
N GLY A 138 6.51 -21.94 -33.50
CA GLY A 138 6.32 -23.39 -33.46
C GLY A 138 7.00 -24.13 -32.31
N GLN A 139 7.49 -23.44 -31.28
CA GLN A 139 8.04 -24.08 -30.08
C GLN A 139 6.99 -24.35 -29.02
N GLN A 140 7.19 -25.44 -28.27
CA GLN A 140 6.43 -25.70 -27.04
C GLN A 140 6.86 -24.75 -25.93
N ARG A 141 5.90 -24.24 -25.16
CA ARG A 141 6.14 -23.20 -24.15
C ARG A 141 5.66 -23.59 -22.77
N ARG A 142 6.31 -23.00 -21.76
CA ARG A 142 5.87 -22.96 -20.37
C ARG A 142 5.87 -21.52 -19.89
N ILE A 143 4.95 -21.20 -18.97
CA ILE A 143 4.92 -19.91 -18.29
C ILE A 143 5.22 -20.17 -16.83
N GLN A 144 6.28 -19.54 -16.33
CA GLN A 144 6.62 -19.51 -14.92
C GLN A 144 6.12 -18.19 -14.34
N VAL A 145 5.39 -18.29 -13.24
CA VAL A 145 4.86 -17.15 -12.49
C VAL A 145 5.40 -17.22 -11.08
N ARG A 146 5.87 -16.08 -10.57
CA ARG A 146 6.37 -15.95 -9.20
C ARG A 146 5.81 -14.70 -8.55
N VAL A 147 5.33 -14.82 -7.33
CA VAL A 147 4.89 -13.71 -6.49
C VAL A 147 5.82 -13.58 -5.30
N LYS A 148 6.22 -12.36 -4.95
CA LYS A 148 6.98 -12.11 -3.72
C LYS A 148 6.60 -10.77 -3.08
N PRO A 149 6.50 -10.70 -1.75
CA PRO A 149 6.39 -9.42 -1.05
C PRO A 149 7.69 -8.60 -1.19
N VAL A 150 7.56 -7.29 -1.22
CA VAL A 150 8.68 -6.34 -1.27
C VAL A 150 9.03 -5.91 0.15
N GLN A 151 10.30 -6.06 0.53
CA GLN A 151 10.76 -5.61 1.84
C GLN A 151 10.72 -4.08 1.94
N ASN A 152 10.52 -3.54 3.15
CA ASN A 152 10.51 -2.10 3.44
C ASN A 152 9.53 -1.30 2.56
N SER A 153 8.34 -1.85 2.29
CA SER A 153 7.33 -1.24 1.42
C SER A 153 6.00 -0.96 2.14
N GLY A 154 6.09 -0.72 3.45
CA GLY A 154 4.97 -0.71 4.39
C GLY A 154 4.99 -1.94 5.31
N THR A 155 4.14 -1.92 6.35
CA THR A 155 4.16 -2.90 7.45
C THR A 155 2.96 -3.84 7.47
N LEU A 156 2.03 -3.74 6.52
CA LEU A 156 0.90 -4.66 6.42
C LEU A 156 1.43 -6.12 6.31
N PRO A 157 1.00 -7.04 7.20
CA PRO A 157 1.52 -8.41 7.24
C PRO A 157 0.93 -9.25 6.11
N ILE A 158 1.54 -9.17 4.92
CA ILE A 158 1.14 -9.99 3.77
C ILE A 158 1.98 -11.26 3.69
N ILE A 159 1.30 -12.41 3.69
CA ILE A 159 1.91 -13.70 3.39
C ILE A 159 1.19 -14.32 2.19
N CYS A 160 1.86 -14.29 1.04
CA CYS A 160 1.45 -15.07 -0.13
C CYS A 160 1.74 -16.55 0.14
N GLN A 161 0.71 -17.40 0.07
CA GLN A 161 0.81 -18.82 0.39
C GLN A 161 1.07 -19.67 -0.86
N SER A 162 0.25 -19.52 -1.90
CA SER A 162 0.35 -20.35 -3.10
C SER A 162 -0.29 -19.68 -4.32
N ILE A 163 0.12 -20.13 -5.51
CA ILE A 163 -0.55 -19.78 -6.78
C ILE A 163 -1.63 -20.84 -7.02
N LEU A 164 -2.90 -20.42 -7.09
CA LEU A 164 -4.03 -21.33 -7.29
C LEU A 164 -4.37 -21.54 -8.76
N ASN A 165 -4.22 -20.48 -9.58
CA ASN A 165 -4.56 -20.54 -10.98
C ASN A 165 -3.66 -19.63 -11.81
N ILE A 166 -3.35 -20.07 -13.03
CA ILE A 166 -2.69 -19.26 -14.06
C ILE A 166 -3.56 -19.35 -15.30
N ALA A 167 -4.08 -18.22 -15.76
CA ALA A 167 -4.84 -18.13 -17.00
C ALA A 167 -4.18 -17.13 -17.95
N VAL A 168 -4.24 -17.41 -19.25
CA VAL A 168 -3.78 -16.49 -20.29
C VAL A 168 -4.90 -16.24 -21.26
N GLY A 169 -4.98 -15.02 -21.78
CA GLY A 169 -6.08 -14.64 -22.65
C GLY A 169 -5.93 -13.29 -23.31
N SER A 170 -7.03 -12.87 -23.93
CA SER A 170 -7.20 -11.50 -24.45
C SER A 170 -6.12 -11.07 -25.43
N VAL A 171 -5.82 -11.94 -26.41
CA VAL A 171 -4.86 -11.64 -27.48
C VAL A 171 -5.25 -10.35 -28.19
N SER A 172 -4.33 -9.40 -28.27
CA SER A 172 -4.53 -8.17 -29.03
C SER A 172 -3.29 -7.83 -29.85
N VAL A 173 -3.48 -7.20 -31.00
CA VAL A 173 -2.41 -6.76 -31.89
C VAL A 173 -2.52 -5.25 -32.01
N ARG A 174 -1.38 -4.56 -31.87
CA ARG A 174 -1.31 -3.11 -32.04
C ARG A 174 -0.22 -2.74 -32.99
N ASN A 175 -0.43 -1.63 -33.67
CA ASN A 175 0.62 -0.95 -34.38
C ASN A 175 1.52 -0.21 -33.37
N ARG A 176 2.83 -0.19 -33.59
CA ARG A 176 3.81 0.49 -32.74
C ARG A 176 3.61 2.01 -32.62
N LEU A 177 2.86 2.62 -33.55
CA LEU A 177 2.47 4.04 -33.49
C LEU A 177 1.33 4.32 -32.50
N GLN A 178 0.63 3.29 -32.03
CA GLN A 178 -0.44 3.45 -31.05
C GLN A 178 0.13 3.52 -29.64
N ILE A 179 -0.60 4.15 -28.72
CA ILE A 179 -0.23 4.20 -27.29
C ILE A 179 0.03 2.76 -26.81
N PRO A 180 1.20 2.50 -26.18
CA PRO A 180 1.53 1.20 -25.64
C PRO A 180 0.55 0.81 -24.54
N LEU A 181 0.42 -0.50 -24.31
CA LEU A 181 -0.42 -1.03 -23.24
C LEU A 181 0.47 -1.53 -22.11
N ASP A 182 -0.04 -1.48 -20.88
CA ASP A 182 0.61 -1.93 -19.66
C ASP A 182 -0.35 -2.75 -18.78
N SER A 183 0.05 -2.98 -17.54
CA SER A 183 -0.71 -3.72 -16.53
C SER A 183 -1.35 -2.81 -15.47
N TYR A 184 -1.45 -1.49 -15.69
CA TYR A 184 -2.05 -0.59 -14.71
C TYR A 184 -3.59 -0.70 -14.69
N GLN A 185 -4.16 -0.75 -13.49
CA GLN A 185 -5.60 -0.73 -13.22
C GLN A 185 -5.92 0.36 -12.20
N ASP A 186 -7.11 0.95 -12.31
CA ASP A 186 -7.60 2.02 -11.44
C ASP A 186 -8.91 1.67 -10.70
N GLU A 187 -9.48 0.47 -10.92
CA GLU A 187 -10.76 0.06 -10.31
C GLU A 187 -10.67 0.01 -8.77
N ASP A 188 -9.78 -0.82 -8.21
CA ASP A 188 -9.62 -0.93 -6.76
C ASP A 188 -9.16 0.39 -6.11
N LEU A 189 -8.37 1.21 -6.85
CA LEU A 189 -8.01 2.55 -6.40
C LEU A 189 -9.22 3.49 -6.34
N SER A 190 -10.15 3.35 -7.28
CA SER A 190 -11.39 4.14 -7.33
C SER A 190 -12.29 3.79 -6.15
N ILE A 191 -12.43 2.50 -5.83
CA ILE A 191 -13.17 2.02 -4.65
C ILE A 191 -12.54 2.56 -3.36
N LEU A 192 -11.22 2.46 -3.22
CA LEU A 192 -10.49 3.02 -2.08
C LEU A 192 -10.74 4.53 -1.92
N ARG A 193 -10.65 5.28 -3.02
CA ARG A 193 -10.87 6.74 -3.04
C ARG A 193 -12.30 7.11 -2.70
N GLU A 194 -13.28 6.33 -3.16
CA GLU A 194 -14.69 6.53 -2.84
C GLU A 194 -14.93 6.33 -1.34
N LYS A 195 -14.52 5.19 -0.77
CA LYS A 195 -14.65 4.89 0.67
C LYS A 195 -13.96 5.93 1.53
N TRP A 196 -12.74 6.35 1.16
CA TRP A 196 -12.03 7.40 1.88
C TRP A 196 -12.74 8.76 1.76
N SER A 197 -13.23 9.12 0.57
CA SER A 197 -14.00 10.36 0.36
C SER A 197 -15.28 10.40 1.18
N GLU A 198 -15.99 9.27 1.30
CA GLU A 198 -17.20 9.16 2.12
C GLU A 198 -16.91 9.34 3.62
N ALA A 199 -15.83 8.74 4.13
CA ALA A 199 -15.38 8.91 5.51
C ALA A 199 -15.06 10.40 5.82
N LEU A 200 -14.28 11.04 4.94
CA LEU A 200 -13.96 12.46 5.08
C LEU A 200 -15.22 13.35 4.95
N MET A 201 -16.18 12.97 4.11
CA MET A 201 -17.45 13.70 4.00
C MET A 201 -18.27 13.60 5.29
N ARG A 202 -18.36 12.42 5.91
CA ARG A 202 -19.02 12.22 7.21
C ARG A 202 -18.36 13.07 8.30
N ARG A 203 -17.02 13.02 8.39
CA ARG A 203 -16.25 13.83 9.34
C ARG A 203 -16.46 15.33 9.12
N ARG A 204 -16.47 15.79 7.87
CA ARG A 204 -16.76 17.19 7.52
C ARG A 204 -18.15 17.62 8.01
N GLN A 205 -19.19 16.83 7.72
CA GLN A 205 -20.55 17.14 8.15
C GLN A 205 -20.67 17.23 9.68
N TYR A 206 -19.97 16.35 10.40
CA TYR A 206 -19.91 16.39 11.85
C TYR A 206 -19.23 17.67 12.37
N LEU A 207 -18.04 18.01 11.85
CA LEU A 207 -17.31 19.22 12.24
C LEU A 207 -18.14 20.49 11.96
N ASP A 208 -18.79 20.58 10.79
CA ASP A 208 -19.72 21.67 10.45
C ASP A 208 -20.81 21.83 11.52
N GLN A 209 -21.44 20.73 11.94
CA GLN A 209 -22.50 20.76 12.95
C GLN A 209 -21.97 21.22 14.32
N GLN A 210 -20.80 20.76 14.75
CA GLN A 210 -20.22 21.14 16.05
C GLN A 210 -19.77 22.61 16.07
N ILE A 211 -19.13 23.08 14.98
CA ILE A 211 -18.74 24.48 14.84
C ILE A 211 -19.97 25.39 14.86
N GLN A 212 -21.05 25.02 14.14
CA GLN A 212 -22.29 25.79 14.15
C GLN A 212 -22.95 25.81 15.54
N LYS A 213 -22.90 24.72 16.31
CA LYS A 213 -23.40 24.72 17.70
C LYS A 213 -22.64 25.72 18.58
N LEU A 214 -21.31 25.77 18.46
CA LEU A 214 -20.48 26.71 19.24
C LEU A 214 -20.68 28.17 18.80
N ILE A 215 -20.76 28.45 17.49
CA ILE A 215 -21.02 29.80 16.97
C ILE A 215 -22.34 30.37 17.50
N ASN A 216 -23.36 29.52 17.64
CA ASN A 216 -24.69 29.93 18.11
C ASN A 216 -24.80 29.99 19.66
N LYS A 217 -23.76 29.62 20.40
CA LYS A 217 -23.74 29.69 21.87
C LYS A 217 -23.51 31.14 22.32
N GLN A 218 -24.41 31.68 23.15
CA GLN A 218 -24.34 33.08 23.61
C GLN A 218 -23.22 33.32 24.64
N ASP A 219 -23.05 32.38 25.58
CA ASP A 219 -22.02 32.44 26.62
C ASP A 219 -20.96 31.35 26.35
N LYS A 220 -19.81 31.76 25.79
CA LYS A 220 -18.67 30.88 25.53
C LYS A 220 -17.70 30.90 26.72
N THR A 221 -17.41 29.72 27.26
CA THR A 221 -16.34 29.49 28.24
C THR A 221 -14.97 29.48 27.56
N GLU A 222 -13.89 29.51 28.34
CA GLU A 222 -12.52 29.34 27.80
C GLU A 222 -12.36 27.97 27.10
N GLN A 223 -12.98 26.93 27.65
CA GLN A 223 -13.04 25.59 27.03
C GLN A 223 -13.79 25.59 25.68
N ASP A 224 -14.87 26.37 25.56
CA ASP A 224 -15.59 26.50 24.28
C ASP A 224 -14.73 27.18 23.20
N ILE A 225 -13.92 28.15 23.59
CA ILE A 225 -13.00 28.86 22.68
C ILE A 225 -11.88 27.93 22.24
N GLU A 226 -11.27 27.18 23.16
CA GLU A 226 -10.26 26.16 22.82
C GLU A 226 -10.83 25.06 21.92
N ARG A 227 -12.05 24.61 22.20
CA ARG A 227 -12.76 23.61 21.39
C ARG A 227 -13.05 24.14 19.99
N GLU A 228 -13.53 25.37 19.86
CA GLU A 228 -13.79 26.01 18.57
C GLU A 228 -12.51 26.08 17.72
N GLN A 229 -11.38 26.48 18.34
CA GLN A 229 -10.09 26.50 17.66
C GLN A 229 -9.66 25.09 17.21
N SER A 230 -9.79 24.07 18.06
CA SER A 230 -9.47 22.68 17.71
C SER A 230 -10.31 22.18 16.54
N LEU A 231 -11.62 22.44 16.53
CA LEU A 231 -12.52 22.03 15.44
C LEU A 231 -12.17 22.73 14.11
N VAL A 232 -11.76 24.00 14.15
CA VAL A 232 -11.28 24.73 12.97
C VAL A 232 -9.96 24.15 12.46
N ASP A 233 -9.02 23.81 13.34
CA ASP A 233 -7.75 23.20 12.95
C ASP A 233 -7.95 21.80 12.33
N GLN A 234 -8.90 21.02 12.87
CA GLN A 234 -9.33 19.75 12.28
C GLN A 234 -9.95 19.95 10.89
N TRP A 235 -10.78 20.97 10.71
CA TRP A 235 -11.37 21.29 9.41
C TRP A 235 -10.34 21.63 8.32
N VAL A 236 -9.31 22.41 8.68
CA VAL A 236 -8.20 22.72 7.77
C VAL A 236 -7.46 21.44 7.38
N SER A 237 -7.14 20.58 8.37
CA SER A 237 -6.48 19.30 8.14
C SER A 237 -7.29 18.36 7.24
N LEU A 238 -8.62 18.32 7.42
CA LEU A 238 -9.54 17.56 6.59
C LEU A 238 -9.55 18.04 5.13
N THR A 239 -9.35 19.34 4.91
CA THR A 239 -9.23 19.89 3.55
C THR A 239 -7.94 19.42 2.88
N GLU A 240 -6.84 19.32 3.63
CA GLU A 240 -5.56 18.77 3.15
C GLU A 240 -5.68 17.27 2.82
N GLU A 241 -6.28 16.47 3.71
CA GLU A 241 -6.53 15.03 3.46
C GLU A 241 -7.44 14.82 2.24
N ARG A 242 -8.48 15.65 2.06
CA ARG A 242 -9.33 15.61 0.87
C ARG A 242 -8.55 15.86 -0.42
N ASN A 243 -7.61 16.80 -0.42
CA ASN A 243 -6.77 17.06 -1.59
C ASN A 243 -5.85 15.87 -1.89
N ALA A 244 -5.32 15.22 -0.85
CA ALA A 244 -4.51 14.01 -0.95
C ALA A 244 -5.28 12.82 -1.57
N VAL A 245 -6.60 12.70 -1.33
CA VAL A 245 -7.44 11.68 -2.00
C VAL A 245 -7.51 11.90 -3.51
N LEU A 246 -7.71 13.14 -3.93
CA LEU A 246 -7.97 13.50 -5.33
C LEU A 246 -6.69 13.51 -6.17
N VAL A 247 -5.62 14.12 -5.65
CA VAL A 247 -4.35 14.32 -6.36
C VAL A 247 -3.19 14.10 -5.38
N PRO A 248 -2.88 12.85 -5.02
CA PRO A 248 -1.74 12.56 -4.16
C PRO A 248 -0.43 12.97 -4.85
N ALA A 249 0.45 13.64 -4.10
CA ALA A 249 1.75 14.06 -4.61
C ALA A 249 2.66 12.85 -4.85
N ALA A 250 3.54 12.93 -5.85
CA ALA A 250 4.54 11.90 -6.11
C ALA A 250 5.43 11.72 -4.87
N GLY A 251 5.71 10.47 -4.49
CA GLY A 251 6.52 10.15 -3.31
C GLY A 251 5.86 10.43 -1.95
N SER A 252 4.58 10.80 -1.91
CA SER A 252 3.86 11.11 -0.66
C SER A 252 3.56 9.90 0.25
N GLY A 253 3.71 8.67 -0.25
CA GLY A 253 3.33 7.46 0.48
C GLY A 253 1.82 7.20 0.53
N ILE A 254 1.01 8.03 -0.14
CA ILE A 254 -0.45 7.85 -0.24
C ILE A 254 -0.76 6.88 -1.40
N PRO A 255 -1.68 5.91 -1.21
CA PRO A 255 -2.07 5.00 -2.28
C PRO A 255 -2.53 5.70 -3.56
N GLY A 256 -2.00 5.22 -4.69
CA GLY A 256 -2.28 5.81 -6.00
C GLY A 256 -1.54 7.11 -6.30
N ALA A 257 -0.58 7.51 -5.46
CA ALA A 257 0.42 8.52 -5.81
C ALA A 257 1.19 8.08 -7.07
N PRO A 258 1.53 9.03 -7.98
CA PRO A 258 2.44 8.74 -9.07
C PRO A 258 3.74 8.14 -8.53
N ALA A 259 4.15 7.01 -9.12
CA ALA A 259 5.32 6.28 -8.64
C ALA A 259 6.59 7.09 -8.93
N ASP A 260 7.24 7.59 -7.87
CA ASP A 260 8.52 8.31 -7.96
C ASP A 260 9.68 7.35 -7.69
N TRP A 261 10.07 6.60 -8.72
CA TRP A 261 11.09 5.56 -8.59
C TRP A 261 11.75 5.22 -9.93
N ASN A 262 12.86 4.49 -9.85
CA ASN A 262 13.53 3.92 -11.02
C ASN A 262 13.35 2.40 -11.04
N PRO A 263 12.41 1.86 -11.86
CA PRO A 263 12.09 0.44 -11.85
C PRO A 263 13.29 -0.42 -12.27
N PRO A 264 13.48 -1.61 -11.67
CA PRO A 264 14.51 -2.54 -12.10
C PRO A 264 14.23 -3.05 -13.53
N ALA A 265 15.26 -3.55 -14.20
CA ALA A 265 15.11 -4.07 -15.57
C ALA A 265 14.00 -5.15 -15.64
N GLY A 266 13.09 -5.00 -16.61
CA GLY A 266 11.95 -5.90 -16.77
C GLY A 266 10.71 -5.53 -15.95
N MET A 267 10.79 -4.57 -15.03
CA MET A 267 9.66 -4.15 -14.22
C MET A 267 8.88 -3.01 -14.88
N GLU A 268 7.55 -3.04 -14.76
CA GLU A 268 6.69 -1.94 -15.23
C GLU A 268 6.84 -0.70 -14.33
N PRO A 269 6.73 0.52 -14.89
CA PRO A 269 6.91 1.75 -14.12
C PRO A 269 5.68 2.09 -13.25
N HIS A 270 4.48 1.71 -13.70
CA HIS A 270 3.24 1.99 -13.00
C HIS A 270 2.95 0.93 -11.95
N ILE A 271 2.46 1.37 -10.78
CA ILE A 271 2.14 0.53 -9.62
C ILE A 271 0.62 0.54 -9.45
N PRO A 272 -0.11 -0.48 -9.92
CA PRO A 272 -1.53 -0.64 -9.60
C PRO A 272 -1.76 -0.86 -8.10
N VAL A 273 -2.89 -0.35 -7.60
CA VAL A 273 -3.35 -0.55 -6.22
C VAL A 273 -4.34 -1.71 -6.17
N LEU A 274 -4.23 -2.57 -5.15
CA LEU A 274 -5.23 -3.57 -4.81
C LEU A 274 -5.78 -3.25 -3.43
N PHE A 275 -7.08 -2.98 -3.35
CA PHE A 275 -7.77 -2.65 -2.12
C PHE A 275 -8.46 -3.88 -1.56
N LEU A 276 -7.98 -4.39 -0.41
CA LEU A 276 -8.49 -5.62 0.19
C LEU A 276 -9.85 -5.44 0.86
N ASP A 277 -10.14 -4.22 1.31
CA ASP A 277 -11.34 -3.85 2.06
C ASP A 277 -11.57 -4.76 3.29
N LEU A 278 -10.55 -4.82 4.14
CA LEU A 278 -10.60 -5.55 5.40
C LEU A 278 -11.24 -4.71 6.50
N ASN A 279 -11.73 -5.39 7.53
CA ASN A 279 -12.13 -4.74 8.77
C ASN A 279 -10.90 -4.05 9.41
N ALA A 280 -11.05 -2.80 9.80
CA ALA A 280 -9.97 -2.00 10.35
C ALA A 280 -9.52 -2.48 11.74
N ASP A 281 -10.38 -3.19 12.48
CA ASP A 281 -10.12 -3.60 13.86
C ASP A 281 -9.29 -4.88 13.96
N ASP A 282 -9.62 -5.88 13.15
CA ASP A 282 -9.05 -7.24 13.25
C ASP A 282 -8.47 -7.76 11.92
N LEU A 283 -8.43 -6.91 10.88
CA LEU A 283 -8.01 -7.27 9.52
C LEU A 283 -8.74 -8.49 8.94
N SER A 284 -9.96 -8.78 9.42
CA SER A 284 -10.81 -9.84 8.89
C SER A 284 -11.53 -9.41 7.61
N THR A 285 -12.02 -10.38 6.86
CA THR A 285 -12.81 -10.12 5.66
C THR A 285 -14.28 -9.88 6.03
N HIS A 286 -14.97 -8.98 5.33
CA HIS A 286 -16.40 -8.68 5.59
C HIS A 286 -17.38 -9.86 5.37
N GLN A 287 -16.95 -10.97 4.75
CA GLN A 287 -17.80 -12.14 4.53
C GLN A 287 -17.83 -13.04 5.76
N SER A 288 -19.03 -13.29 6.31
CA SER A 288 -19.26 -14.30 7.33
C SER A 288 -19.54 -15.66 6.69
N GLY A 289 -18.56 -16.58 6.66
CA GLY A 289 -18.74 -17.93 6.12
C GLY A 289 -17.45 -18.69 5.80
N GLU A 290 -17.56 -19.88 5.20
CA GLU A 290 -16.41 -20.68 4.72
C GLU A 290 -15.87 -20.21 3.35
N GLU A 291 -16.58 -19.32 2.65
CA GLU A 291 -16.12 -18.81 1.36
C GLU A 291 -14.98 -17.80 1.52
N VAL A 292 -13.93 -18.01 0.73
CA VAL A 292 -12.72 -17.19 0.75
C VAL A 292 -12.96 -15.95 -0.11
N SER A 293 -12.80 -14.76 0.47
CA SER A 293 -12.96 -13.50 -0.26
C SER A 293 -11.96 -13.39 -1.41
N VAL A 294 -12.35 -12.70 -2.49
CA VAL A 294 -11.49 -12.56 -3.68
C VAL A 294 -11.38 -11.08 -4.08
N THR A 295 -10.17 -10.53 -3.99
CA THR A 295 -9.86 -9.14 -4.37
C THR A 295 -9.23 -9.07 -5.76
N GLY A 296 -9.47 -7.96 -6.47
CA GLY A 296 -8.93 -7.71 -7.80
C GLY A 296 -9.69 -8.40 -8.94
N VAL A 297 -10.83 -9.05 -8.67
CA VAL A 297 -11.65 -9.68 -9.73
C VAL A 297 -12.09 -8.65 -10.77
N ASN A 298 -12.52 -7.48 -10.31
CA ASN A 298 -13.07 -6.38 -11.12
C ASN A 298 -12.00 -5.43 -11.67
N SER A 299 -10.73 -5.57 -11.26
CA SER A 299 -9.58 -4.83 -11.80
C SER A 299 -9.20 -5.31 -13.21
N ILE A 300 -10.11 -5.06 -14.16
CA ILE A 300 -10.05 -5.51 -15.55
C ILE A 300 -9.17 -4.56 -16.37
N LEU A 301 -8.23 -5.13 -17.13
CA LEU A 301 -7.33 -4.33 -17.98
C LEU A 301 -8.01 -3.85 -19.28
N PRO A 302 -7.54 -2.74 -19.88
CA PRO A 302 -7.96 -2.35 -21.22
C PRO A 302 -7.73 -3.50 -22.23
N LYS A 303 -8.75 -3.80 -23.06
CA LYS A 303 -8.74 -4.93 -24.02
C LYS A 303 -8.74 -6.32 -23.37
N GLU A 304 -9.00 -6.44 -22.08
CA GLU A 304 -9.36 -7.70 -21.46
C GLU A 304 -10.77 -8.13 -21.88
N HIS A 305 -10.91 -9.38 -22.31
CA HIS A 305 -12.20 -9.97 -22.67
C HIS A 305 -12.40 -11.20 -21.79
N GLY A 306 -13.33 -11.13 -20.84
CA GLY A 306 -13.50 -12.17 -19.81
C GLY A 306 -13.76 -13.58 -20.34
N ASN A 307 -14.43 -13.71 -21.49
CA ASN A 307 -14.70 -14.99 -22.15
C ASN A 307 -13.55 -15.52 -23.02
N LYS A 308 -12.39 -14.84 -23.05
CA LYS A 308 -11.21 -15.23 -23.84
C LYS A 308 -10.00 -15.51 -22.96
N PHE A 309 -10.21 -16.23 -21.85
CA PHE A 309 -9.14 -16.72 -20.98
C PHE A 309 -9.17 -18.24 -20.90
N TYR A 310 -7.99 -18.83 -20.86
CA TYR A 310 -7.79 -20.26 -20.74
C TYR A 310 -6.91 -20.53 -19.52
N ASN A 311 -7.42 -21.34 -18.59
CA ASN A 311 -6.64 -21.83 -17.47
C ASN A 311 -5.55 -22.76 -18.01
N LEU A 312 -4.31 -22.51 -17.59
CA LEU A 312 -3.15 -23.29 -17.98
C LEU A 312 -2.93 -24.41 -16.96
N PRO A 313 -2.68 -25.65 -17.39
CA PRO A 313 -2.34 -26.73 -16.48
C PRO A 313 -1.04 -26.43 -15.73
N ILE A 314 -1.13 -26.24 -14.41
CA ILE A 314 0.05 -26.10 -13.55
C ILE A 314 0.74 -27.45 -13.46
N ILE A 315 1.99 -27.52 -13.95
CA ILE A 315 2.78 -28.76 -13.99
C ILE A 315 3.60 -28.90 -12.72
N ARG A 316 4.02 -27.77 -12.12
CA ARG A 316 4.93 -27.76 -10.96
C ARG A 316 4.73 -26.53 -10.11
N HIS A 317 4.67 -26.72 -8.80
CA HIS A 317 4.88 -25.67 -7.80
C HIS A 317 6.33 -25.73 -7.30
N ILE A 318 6.93 -24.59 -6.97
CA ILE A 318 8.30 -24.50 -6.45
C ILE A 318 8.24 -24.01 -5.00
N GLU A 319 8.08 -24.92 -4.04
CA GLU A 319 7.75 -24.63 -2.63
C GLU A 319 8.61 -23.58 -1.90
N LYS A 320 9.86 -23.36 -2.33
CA LYS A 320 10.74 -22.34 -1.71
C LYS A 320 10.33 -20.90 -2.01
N ASP A 321 9.56 -20.69 -3.07
CA ASP A 321 9.03 -19.39 -3.51
C ASP A 321 7.52 -19.55 -3.81
N VAL A 322 6.73 -18.48 -3.76
CA VAL A 322 5.35 -18.55 -4.28
C VAL A 322 5.42 -18.55 -5.80
N CYS A 323 5.71 -19.72 -6.38
CA CYS A 323 6.07 -19.88 -7.78
C CYS A 323 5.46 -21.15 -8.38
N ALA A 324 4.98 -21.04 -9.61
CA ALA A 324 4.36 -22.12 -10.35
C ALA A 324 4.72 -22.07 -11.83
N ILE A 325 4.85 -23.24 -12.45
CA ILE A 325 5.13 -23.42 -13.88
C ILE A 325 3.92 -24.09 -14.52
N ALA A 326 3.34 -23.43 -15.52
CA ALA A 326 2.20 -23.95 -16.28
C ALA A 326 2.56 -24.26 -17.73
N ALA A 327 1.94 -25.29 -18.30
CA ALA A 327 2.05 -25.63 -19.72
C ALA A 327 1.30 -24.58 -20.55
N TRP A 328 1.91 -24.06 -21.62
CA TRP A 328 1.22 -23.13 -22.51
C TRP A 328 1.34 -23.56 -23.97
N ASP A 329 0.20 -23.85 -24.58
CA ASP A 329 0.03 -24.00 -26.02
C ASP A 329 -0.65 -22.75 -26.59
N SER A 330 -0.02 -22.08 -27.55
CA SER A 330 -0.60 -20.89 -28.19
C SER A 330 -1.79 -21.20 -29.10
N SER A 331 -2.01 -22.46 -29.48
CA SER A 331 -3.11 -22.88 -30.35
C SER A 331 -4.48 -22.75 -29.69
N ILE A 332 -4.56 -22.87 -28.36
CA ILE A 332 -5.81 -22.82 -27.58
C ILE A 332 -6.57 -21.50 -27.75
N HIS A 333 -5.87 -20.44 -28.15
CA HIS A 333 -6.42 -19.10 -28.35
C HIS A 333 -7.09 -18.90 -29.72
N ASP A 334 -6.93 -19.85 -30.64
CA ASP A 334 -7.36 -19.76 -32.04
C ASP A 334 -7.01 -18.41 -32.70
N ASN A 335 -5.80 -17.90 -32.43
CA ASN A 335 -5.33 -16.62 -32.93
C ASN A 335 -4.06 -16.77 -33.77
N LYS A 336 -4.16 -16.48 -35.07
CA LYS A 336 -3.04 -16.58 -36.01
C LYS A 336 -1.82 -15.77 -35.59
N HIS A 337 -1.99 -14.65 -34.89
CA HIS A 337 -0.89 -13.75 -34.52
C HIS A 337 0.03 -14.33 -33.42
N LEU A 338 -0.39 -15.39 -32.71
CA LEU A 338 0.49 -16.13 -31.80
C LEU A 338 1.32 -17.21 -32.51
N ASN A 339 0.97 -17.53 -33.76
CA ASN A 339 1.52 -18.66 -34.51
C ASN A 339 2.16 -18.25 -35.84
N LYS A 340 2.19 -16.95 -36.17
CA LYS A 340 2.94 -16.37 -37.31
C LYS A 340 4.06 -15.46 -36.81
N VAL A 341 5.02 -15.19 -37.71
CA VAL A 341 6.02 -14.14 -37.49
C VAL A 341 5.30 -12.80 -37.26
N THR A 342 5.70 -12.06 -36.23
CA THR A 342 5.18 -10.73 -35.94
C THR A 342 5.67 -9.75 -36.98
N ASP A 343 4.75 -9.00 -37.58
CA ASP A 343 5.09 -8.00 -38.58
C ASP A 343 5.91 -6.85 -37.97
N ALA A 344 6.79 -6.22 -38.76
CA ALA A 344 7.76 -5.25 -38.26
C ALA A 344 7.14 -4.03 -37.53
N ASN A 345 5.90 -3.67 -37.90
CA ASN A 345 5.15 -2.56 -37.31
C ASN A 345 4.09 -3.02 -36.29
N GLU A 346 3.95 -4.32 -36.06
CA GLU A 346 3.03 -4.89 -35.10
C GLU A 346 3.70 -5.20 -33.77
N ARG A 347 2.87 -5.34 -32.74
CA ARG A 347 3.18 -5.95 -31.45
C ARG A 347 1.99 -6.77 -30.99
N VAL A 348 2.25 -7.99 -30.55
CA VAL A 348 1.23 -8.89 -30.01
C VAL A 348 1.24 -8.79 -28.49
N PHE A 349 0.07 -8.68 -27.90
CA PHE A 349 -0.11 -8.62 -26.45
C PHE A 349 -1.02 -9.75 -25.97
N LEU A 350 -0.73 -10.24 -24.77
CA LEU A 350 -1.55 -11.16 -23.99
C LEU A 350 -1.76 -10.61 -22.60
N ILE A 351 -2.79 -11.07 -21.91
CA ILE A 351 -2.97 -10.83 -20.48
C ILE A 351 -2.83 -12.16 -19.76
N LEU A 352 -1.89 -12.21 -18.81
CA LEU A 352 -1.79 -13.23 -17.80
C LEU A 352 -2.67 -12.81 -16.61
N LYS A 353 -3.51 -13.71 -16.13
CA LYS A 353 -4.27 -13.60 -14.89
C LYS A 353 -3.80 -14.69 -13.93
N THR A 354 -3.34 -14.29 -12.76
CA THR A 354 -2.84 -15.20 -11.72
C THR A 354 -3.71 -15.05 -10.49
N THR A 355 -4.30 -16.14 -10.02
CA THR A 355 -4.98 -16.17 -8.72
C THR A 355 -4.01 -16.73 -7.69
N ILE A 356 -3.81 -16.00 -6.59
CA ILE A 356 -2.98 -16.43 -5.46
C ILE A 356 -3.78 -16.46 -4.16
N ARG A 357 -3.42 -17.37 -3.26
CA ARG A 357 -3.90 -17.44 -1.89
C ARG A 357 -3.01 -16.59 -0.99
N LEU A 358 -3.58 -15.70 -0.21
CA LEU A 358 -2.96 -15.13 0.98
C LEU A 358 -3.35 -15.96 2.21
N SER A 359 -2.42 -16.14 3.12
CA SER A 359 -2.72 -16.63 4.47
C SER A 359 -2.84 -15.50 5.48
N HIS A 360 -2.17 -14.36 5.23
CA HIS A 360 -2.20 -13.17 6.09
C HIS A 360 -2.37 -11.90 5.24
N PRO A 361 -3.09 -10.89 5.75
CA PRO A 361 -3.63 -10.80 7.12
C PRO A 361 -4.88 -11.67 7.39
N ALA A 362 -5.57 -12.10 6.34
CA ALA A 362 -6.66 -13.07 6.43
C ALA A 362 -6.59 -14.06 5.25
N PRO A 363 -7.19 -15.26 5.37
CA PRO A 363 -7.35 -16.17 4.24
C PRO A 363 -8.20 -15.53 3.14
N MET A 364 -7.56 -15.14 2.04
CA MET A 364 -8.23 -14.53 0.89
C MET A 364 -7.49 -14.83 -0.41
N ASP A 365 -8.15 -14.66 -1.55
CA ASP A 365 -7.55 -14.81 -2.87
C ASP A 365 -7.33 -13.43 -3.53
N LEU A 366 -6.17 -13.23 -4.14
CA LEU A 366 -5.90 -12.07 -4.99
C LEU A 366 -5.86 -12.48 -6.45
N VAL A 367 -6.48 -11.68 -7.31
CA VAL A 367 -6.37 -11.79 -8.76
C VAL A 367 -5.42 -10.72 -9.29
N LEU A 368 -4.22 -11.17 -9.69
CA LEU A 368 -3.19 -10.32 -10.27
C LEU A 368 -3.21 -10.43 -11.79
N ARG A 369 -2.90 -9.34 -12.49
CA ARG A 369 -2.86 -9.32 -13.96
C ARG A 369 -1.56 -8.72 -14.47
N LYS A 370 -0.97 -9.39 -15.44
CA LYS A 370 0.18 -8.85 -16.14
C LYS A 370 0.00 -8.93 -17.65
N ARG A 371 0.20 -7.81 -18.34
CA ARG A 371 0.26 -7.77 -19.78
C ARG A 371 1.63 -8.20 -20.28
N LEU A 372 1.64 -9.12 -21.24
CA LEU A 372 2.85 -9.64 -21.86
C LEU A 372 2.93 -9.13 -23.30
N ALA A 373 4.04 -8.49 -23.67
CA ALA A 373 4.32 -8.11 -25.05
C ALA A 373 5.19 -9.20 -25.71
N LEU A 374 4.79 -9.63 -26.90
CA LEU A 374 5.44 -10.71 -27.63
C LEU A 374 5.94 -10.25 -29.00
N ASN A 375 7.08 -10.80 -29.40
CA ASN A 375 7.60 -10.77 -30.76
C ASN A 375 7.92 -12.19 -31.20
N ILE A 376 7.23 -12.69 -32.22
CA ILE A 376 7.42 -14.04 -32.75
C ILE A 376 8.30 -13.96 -34.00
N TYR A 377 9.40 -14.72 -34.02
CA TYR A 377 10.32 -14.75 -35.15
C TYR A 377 10.50 -16.17 -35.69
N LYS A 378 10.95 -16.28 -36.95
CA LYS A 378 11.23 -17.58 -37.57
C LYS A 378 12.34 -18.29 -36.81
N ARG A 379 12.20 -19.61 -36.66
CA ARG A 379 13.30 -20.45 -36.20
C ARG A 379 14.49 -20.24 -37.14
N GLN A 380 15.54 -19.61 -36.61
CA GLN A 380 16.79 -19.39 -37.33
C GLN A 380 17.46 -20.72 -37.68
N SER A 381 18.02 -20.80 -38.88
CA SER A 381 18.82 -21.96 -39.33
C SER A 381 20.10 -22.05 -38.48
N ILE A 382 20.71 -23.24 -38.41
CA ILE A 382 21.93 -23.53 -37.62
C ILE A 382 23.05 -22.51 -37.92
N THR A 383 23.09 -21.97 -39.15
CA THR A 383 24.06 -20.96 -39.62
C THR A 383 23.94 -19.60 -38.93
N ASP A 384 22.76 -19.19 -38.47
CA ASP A 384 22.55 -17.85 -37.89
C ASP A 384 22.98 -17.77 -36.41
N ARG A 385 23.11 -18.93 -35.75
CA ARG A 385 23.46 -19.02 -34.32
C ARG A 385 24.92 -18.72 -34.01
N ILE A 386 25.78 -18.83 -35.03
CA ILE A 386 27.23 -18.63 -34.89
C ILE A 386 27.57 -17.15 -34.62
N PHE A 387 26.70 -16.21 -35.02
CA PHE A 387 26.99 -14.76 -34.94
C PHE A 387 26.58 -14.06 -33.64
N LYS A 388 25.84 -14.70 -32.73
CA LYS A 388 25.36 -14.04 -31.48
C LYS A 388 26.19 -14.33 -30.23
N ARG A 389 27.29 -15.10 -30.34
CA ARG A 389 28.06 -15.58 -29.19
C ARG A 389 29.15 -14.62 -28.66
N ILE A 390 29.21 -13.37 -29.13
CA ILE A 390 30.35 -12.46 -28.87
C ILE A 390 30.03 -11.26 -27.95
N VAL A 391 28.79 -11.06 -27.49
CA VAL A 391 28.51 -9.99 -26.52
C VAL A 391 27.73 -10.55 -25.33
N ARG A 392 28.43 -10.73 -24.20
CA ARG A 392 27.80 -10.87 -22.88
C ARG A 392 27.21 -9.50 -22.52
N THR A 393 25.99 -9.25 -22.97
CA THR A 393 25.10 -8.29 -22.32
C THR A 393 24.19 -9.11 -21.42
N ASP A 394 23.93 -8.66 -20.19
CA ASP A 394 23.00 -9.35 -19.29
C ASP A 394 21.64 -9.54 -19.99
N CYS A 395 21.31 -10.79 -20.35
CA CYS A 395 20.06 -11.09 -21.04
C CYS A 395 18.92 -11.11 -20.02
N LEU A 396 18.02 -10.13 -20.10
CA LEU A 396 16.78 -10.13 -19.36
C LEU A 396 15.87 -11.27 -19.87
N THR A 397 15.27 -12.04 -18.97
CA THR A 397 14.38 -13.19 -19.34
C THR A 397 12.98 -13.11 -18.75
N GLN A 398 12.76 -12.19 -17.82
CA GLN A 398 11.49 -12.04 -17.11
C GLN A 398 11.00 -10.59 -17.16
N THR A 399 9.69 -10.42 -17.00
CA THR A 399 9.09 -9.11 -16.78
C THR A 399 8.23 -9.14 -15.53
N GLY A 400 8.09 -8.02 -14.83
CA GLY A 400 7.37 -7.91 -13.57
C GLY A 400 6.33 -6.79 -13.59
N VAL A 401 5.41 -6.82 -12.62
CA VAL A 401 4.60 -5.67 -12.20
C VAL A 401 4.58 -5.63 -10.67
N THR A 402 4.75 -4.45 -10.10
CA THR A 402 4.64 -4.23 -8.66
C THR A 402 3.22 -3.76 -8.35
N TYR A 403 2.56 -4.42 -7.42
CA TYR A 403 1.28 -4.02 -6.86
C TYR A 403 1.50 -3.39 -5.49
N GLU A 404 0.73 -2.34 -5.18
CA GLU A 404 0.58 -1.81 -3.84
C GLU A 404 -0.73 -2.34 -3.25
N VAL A 405 -0.61 -3.19 -2.23
CA VAL A 405 -1.77 -3.78 -1.57
C VAL A 405 -2.11 -2.91 -0.36
N VAL A 406 -3.38 -2.55 -0.22
CA VAL A 406 -3.93 -1.68 0.82
C VAL A 406 -5.01 -2.44 1.57
N SER A 407 -4.91 -2.58 2.90
CA SER A 407 -5.90 -3.33 3.69
C SER A 407 -7.24 -2.60 3.84
N ASN A 408 -7.19 -1.38 4.35
CA ASN A 408 -8.34 -0.55 4.73
C ASN A 408 -7.94 0.93 4.64
N ILE A 409 -8.89 1.84 4.89
CA ILE A 409 -8.58 3.25 5.09
C ILE A 409 -8.12 3.48 6.54
N PRO A 410 -7.23 4.46 6.82
CA PRO A 410 -6.79 4.76 8.18
C PRO A 410 -7.97 5.01 9.12
N LYS A 411 -7.99 4.34 10.29
CA LYS A 411 -9.04 4.54 11.31
C LYS A 411 -9.22 6.00 11.68
N ALA A 412 -8.12 6.74 11.82
CA ALA A 412 -8.13 8.18 12.11
C ALA A 412 -8.81 9.03 11.00
N SER A 413 -9.00 8.51 9.79
CA SER A 413 -9.80 9.17 8.75
C SER A 413 -11.30 8.85 8.88
N GLU A 414 -11.68 7.78 9.57
CA GLU A 414 -13.07 7.41 9.89
C GLU A 414 -13.57 8.03 11.21
N GLU A 415 -12.67 8.32 12.15
CA GLU A 415 -12.96 9.01 13.41
C GLU A 415 -13.54 10.42 13.15
N LEU A 416 -14.71 10.73 13.75
CA LEU A 416 -15.39 12.02 13.55
C LEU A 416 -14.73 13.18 14.32
N GLU A 417 -14.04 12.86 15.42
CA GLU A 417 -13.29 13.80 16.26
C GLU A 417 -11.93 13.22 16.62
N ASP A 418 -10.94 14.09 16.78
CA ASP A 418 -9.64 13.69 17.31
C ASP A 418 -9.76 13.18 18.75
N ARG A 419 -8.99 12.13 19.05
CA ARG A 419 -8.91 11.47 20.37
C ARG A 419 -8.71 12.44 21.53
N GLU A 420 -7.90 13.48 21.32
CA GLU A 420 -7.65 14.53 22.31
C GLU A 420 -8.92 15.32 22.66
N SER A 421 -9.72 15.67 21.65
CA SER A 421 -10.97 16.40 21.86
C SER A 421 -12.03 15.51 22.53
N LEU A 422 -12.08 14.21 22.20
CA LEU A 422 -12.96 13.25 22.85
C LEU A 422 -12.63 13.07 24.33
N ALA A 423 -11.34 12.98 24.66
CA ALA A 423 -10.88 12.90 26.05
C ALA A 423 -11.25 14.16 26.86
N GLN A 424 -11.16 15.36 26.26
CA GLN A 424 -11.58 16.60 26.91
C GLN A 424 -13.09 16.63 27.17
N ILE A 425 -13.92 16.19 26.22
CA ILE A 425 -15.38 16.12 26.40
C ILE A 425 -15.73 15.13 27.50
N ALA A 426 -15.14 13.93 27.47
CA ALA A 426 -15.37 12.91 28.49
C ALA A 426 -14.99 13.41 29.90
N ALA A 427 -13.91 14.18 30.02
CA ALA A 427 -13.49 14.78 31.28
C ALA A 427 -14.38 15.95 31.75
N SER A 428 -15.06 16.63 30.84
CA SER A 428 -15.96 17.76 31.15
C SER A 428 -17.31 17.32 31.74
N GLY A 429 -17.70 16.06 31.56
CA GLY A 429 -18.98 15.51 32.03
C GLY A 429 -20.21 15.99 31.25
N GLU A 430 -20.03 16.60 30.07
CA GLU A 430 -21.14 16.96 29.18
C GLU A 430 -21.69 15.71 28.46
N ASP A 431 -22.81 15.18 28.95
CA ASP A 431 -23.57 14.09 28.30
C ASP A 431 -24.28 14.58 27.04
N ASN A 432 -23.52 14.79 25.96
CA ASN A 432 -24.09 14.91 24.62
C ASN A 432 -24.07 13.52 23.95
N SER A 433 -25.22 13.04 23.49
CA SER A 433 -25.31 11.82 22.68
C SER A 433 -24.78 12.08 21.27
N LEU A 434 -23.91 11.22 20.76
CA LEU A 434 -23.52 11.21 19.34
C LEU A 434 -24.69 10.75 18.46
N CYS A 435 -24.62 10.98 17.14
CA CYS A 435 -25.71 10.63 16.22
C CYS A 435 -25.94 9.11 16.10
N ASP A 436 -24.95 8.34 16.52
CA ASP A 436 -24.82 6.89 16.57
C ASP A 436 -25.51 6.28 17.81
N GLY A 437 -25.94 7.11 18.78
CA GLY A 437 -26.56 6.68 20.03
C GLY A 437 -25.57 6.41 21.18
N GLU A 438 -24.27 6.44 20.91
CA GLU A 438 -23.20 6.32 21.91
C GLU A 438 -22.89 7.66 22.59
N THR A 439 -22.42 7.62 23.83
CA THR A 439 -21.96 8.81 24.56
C THR A 439 -20.47 9.05 24.29
N TYR A 440 -20.01 10.31 24.43
CA TYR A 440 -18.58 10.64 24.33
C TYR A 440 -17.72 9.83 25.32
N ILE A 441 -18.26 9.54 26.51
CA ILE A 441 -17.64 8.66 27.50
C ILE A 441 -17.59 7.20 27.01
N GLY A 442 -18.64 6.73 26.33
CA GLY A 442 -18.67 5.40 25.70
C GLY A 442 -17.54 5.24 24.69
N LYS A 443 -17.45 6.16 23.72
CA LYS A 443 -16.35 6.15 22.74
C LYS A 443 -14.98 6.26 23.41
N PHE A 444 -14.82 7.13 24.41
CA PHE A 444 -13.59 7.22 25.21
C PHE A 444 -13.20 5.89 25.88
N ASN A 445 -14.16 5.17 26.43
CA ASN A 445 -13.91 3.88 27.08
C ASN A 445 -13.63 2.77 26.07
N ASP A 446 -14.28 2.77 24.91
CA ASP A 446 -13.97 1.82 23.83
C ASP A 446 -12.55 2.06 23.31
N TYR A 447 -12.08 3.32 23.24
CA TYR A 447 -10.68 3.62 22.96
C TYR A 447 -9.72 3.06 24.02
N LEU A 448 -10.08 3.10 25.31
CA LEU A 448 -9.24 2.51 26.36
C LEU A 448 -9.22 0.97 26.29
N ALA A 449 -10.31 0.36 25.81
CA ALA A 449 -10.42 -1.08 25.64
C ALA A 449 -9.63 -1.61 24.43
N GLU A 450 -9.41 -0.81 23.38
CA GLU A 450 -8.54 -1.19 22.24
C GLU A 450 -7.06 -1.38 22.64
N TYR A 451 -6.63 -0.96 23.84
CA TYR A 451 -5.25 -1.03 24.33
C TYR A 451 -5.06 -1.95 25.56
N LEU A 452 -6.10 -2.66 25.98
CA LEU A 452 -6.08 -3.63 27.09
C LEU A 452 -6.35 -5.05 26.59
#